data_AF-A0A4P9ZQ26-F1
#
_entry.id   AF-A0A4P9ZQ26-F1
#
_cell.length_a   1.000
_cell.length_b   1.000
_cell.length_c   1.000
_cell.angle_alpha   90.00
_cell.angle_beta   90.00
_cell.angle_gamma   90.00
#
_symmetry.space_group_name_H-M   'P 1'
#
loop_
_entity.id
_entity.type
_entity.pdbx_description
1 polymer ?
#
loop_
_entity_poly.entity_id
_entity_poly.type
_entity_poly.pdbx_seq_one_letter_code
_entity_poly.pdbx_strand_id
1 'polypeptide(L)'
;MDPATPIVTTSPGVPPERPAEPPSSPTLLPPTDEEEISRCAICLDTVHDLAYVDHCFHPYCFPCITAWCSVDTRCPLCQGRITALIYDIQGQFHRVLPVEQPALGGQSTSRTPYPPRLSRPRVGQTPGRQPNRPQYTAESGLRKRRAIYGFGLVPCRIANQGTEELHSRSTLVDISRTVNPARIKPWITRDVNVILGTGDHTLVIEYIMALLQNHSRGD
;
A
#
# COMPACT_ATOMS: atom_id res chain seq x y z
N MET A 1 -57.54 33.21 -80.52
CA MET A 1 -57.78 33.18 -79.07
C MET A 1 -56.62 32.44 -78.45
N ASP A 2 -56.06 33.07 -77.43
CA ASP A 2 -54.65 33.16 -77.07
C ASP A 2 -53.90 31.85 -76.75
N PRO A 3 -52.56 31.82 -76.97
CA PRO A 3 -51.70 30.69 -76.65
C PRO A 3 -50.95 30.91 -75.32
N ALA A 4 -50.80 29.85 -74.51
CA ALA A 4 -49.75 29.79 -73.50
C ALA A 4 -49.38 28.34 -73.18
N THR A 5 -48.11 28.04 -73.46
CA THR A 5 -47.23 27.00 -72.91
C THR A 5 -47.30 26.97 -71.35
N PRO A 6 -46.91 25.88 -70.62
CA PRO A 6 -45.50 25.48 -70.48
C PRO A 6 -45.20 23.97 -70.21
N ILE A 7 -44.07 23.45 -70.72
CA ILE A 7 -42.75 23.23 -70.09
C ILE A 7 -42.66 21.99 -69.19
N VAL A 8 -41.74 21.11 -69.62
CA VAL A 8 -41.12 19.99 -68.92
C VAL A 8 -40.70 20.35 -67.50
N THR A 9 -41.13 19.57 -66.52
CA THR A 9 -40.46 19.49 -65.21
C THR A 9 -40.14 18.03 -64.92
N THR A 10 -38.85 17.77 -64.85
CA THR A 10 -38.23 16.54 -64.39
C THR A 10 -38.51 16.32 -62.90
N SER A 11 -38.82 15.09 -62.51
CA SER A 11 -38.59 14.65 -61.12
C SER A 11 -38.00 13.23 -61.13
N PRO A 12 -36.80 13.06 -60.57
CA PRO A 12 -36.12 11.77 -60.51
C PRO A 12 -36.53 10.98 -59.25
N GLY A 13 -36.59 9.66 -59.43
CA GLY A 13 -36.14 8.64 -58.48
C GLY A 13 -36.63 8.71 -57.03
N VAL A 14 -37.57 7.83 -56.69
CA VAL A 14 -37.81 7.36 -55.32
C VAL A 14 -36.53 6.69 -54.79
N PRO A 15 -35.90 7.17 -53.70
CA PRO A 15 -34.87 6.42 -53.01
C PRO A 15 -35.51 5.36 -52.08
N PRO A 16 -34.92 4.16 -51.95
CA PRO A 16 -35.46 3.12 -51.10
C PRO A 16 -35.33 3.45 -49.60
N GLU A 17 -36.34 3.01 -48.84
CA GLU A 17 -36.42 3.03 -47.38
C GLU A 17 -35.09 2.70 -46.71
N ARG A 18 -34.65 3.58 -45.81
CA ARG A 18 -33.54 3.35 -44.89
C ARG A 18 -34.10 2.66 -43.64
N PRO A 19 -33.63 1.45 -43.28
CA PRO A 19 -34.03 0.78 -42.06
C PRO A 19 -33.71 1.58 -40.80
N ALA A 20 -34.55 1.34 -39.79
CA ALA A 20 -34.60 1.93 -38.47
C ALA A 20 -33.26 2.19 -37.78
N GLU A 21 -33.27 3.24 -36.95
CA GLU A 21 -32.22 3.68 -36.04
C GLU A 21 -31.55 2.52 -35.30
N PRO A 22 -30.19 2.45 -35.28
CA PRO A 22 -29.50 1.58 -34.35
C PRO A 22 -29.65 2.14 -32.91
N PRO A 23 -29.75 1.28 -31.89
CA PRO A 23 -29.89 1.72 -30.51
C PRO A 23 -28.70 2.57 -30.11
N SER A 24 -29.02 3.67 -29.42
CA SER A 24 -28.13 4.66 -28.83
C SER A 24 -26.81 4.02 -28.38
N SER A 25 -25.72 4.38 -29.05
CA SER A 25 -24.37 4.14 -28.56
C SER A 25 -24.32 4.57 -27.10
N PRO A 26 -23.82 3.75 -26.16
CA PRO A 26 -23.58 4.22 -24.82
C PRO A 26 -22.55 5.34 -24.94
N THR A 27 -22.99 6.56 -24.69
CA THR A 27 -22.11 7.67 -24.40
C THR A 27 -21.13 7.17 -23.35
N LEU A 28 -19.88 6.93 -23.73
CA LEU A 28 -18.78 6.82 -22.79
C LEU A 28 -18.67 8.20 -22.17
N LEU A 29 -19.47 8.41 -21.12
CA LEU A 29 -19.23 9.47 -20.16
C LEU A 29 -17.77 9.30 -19.72
N PRO A 30 -16.94 10.36 -19.74
CA PRO A 30 -15.66 10.28 -19.07
C PRO A 30 -15.94 9.80 -17.63
N PRO A 31 -15.11 8.92 -17.04
CA PRO A 31 -15.25 8.62 -15.62
C PRO A 31 -15.28 9.95 -14.88
N THR A 32 -16.46 10.22 -14.32
CA THR A 32 -16.68 11.35 -13.44
C THR A 32 -15.87 11.04 -12.19
N ASP A 33 -15.01 12.00 -11.84
CA ASP A 33 -14.23 12.05 -10.63
C ASP A 33 -13.40 10.78 -10.39
N GLU A 34 -12.29 10.67 -11.13
CA GLU A 34 -11.11 9.99 -10.57
C GLU A 34 -10.70 10.78 -9.32
N GLU A 35 -11.34 10.49 -8.20
CA GLU A 35 -10.68 10.59 -6.91
C GLU A 35 -9.34 9.89 -7.12
N GLU A 36 -8.25 10.67 -7.22
CA GLU A 36 -6.91 10.12 -7.14
C GLU A 36 -6.86 9.39 -5.79
N ILE A 37 -7.14 8.09 -5.81
CA ILE A 37 -7.19 7.24 -4.62
C ILE A 37 -5.78 7.29 -4.05
N SER A 38 -5.58 8.21 -3.11
CA SER A 38 -4.31 8.37 -2.43
C SER A 38 -4.05 7.05 -1.72
N ARG A 39 -3.05 6.32 -2.19
CA ARG A 39 -2.64 5.04 -1.60
C ARG A 39 -1.66 5.31 -0.48
N CYS A 40 -1.93 4.77 0.70
CA CYS A 40 -1.04 4.93 1.83
C CYS A 40 0.23 4.09 1.62
N ALA A 41 1.41 4.72 1.64
CA ALA A 41 2.68 3.99 1.45
C ALA A 41 3.06 3.04 2.61
N ILE A 42 2.33 3.10 3.74
CA ILE A 42 2.56 2.24 4.91
C ILE A 42 1.69 0.98 4.84
N CYS A 43 0.37 1.12 4.62
CA CYS A 43 -0.54 -0.03 4.49
C CYS A 43 -0.73 -0.52 3.04
N LEU A 44 -0.23 0.21 2.06
CA LEU A 44 -0.35 -0.11 0.62
C LEU A 44 -1.81 -0.24 0.14
N ASP A 45 -2.74 0.39 0.85
CA ASP A 45 -4.19 0.36 0.60
C ASP A 45 -4.70 1.79 0.37
N THR A 46 -5.97 1.93 0.02
CA THR A 46 -6.65 3.23 -0.01
C THR A 46 -6.50 3.93 1.35
N VAL A 47 -6.20 5.23 1.34
CA VAL A 47 -6.11 5.99 2.59
C VAL A 47 -7.49 6.07 3.26
N HIS A 48 -7.53 5.66 4.53
CA HIS A 48 -8.67 5.83 5.44
C HIS A 48 -8.22 6.77 6.56
N ASP A 49 -9.08 7.72 6.97
CA ASP A 49 -8.75 8.79 7.92
C ASP A 49 -7.48 9.55 7.48
N LEU A 50 -7.62 10.35 6.42
CA LEU A 50 -6.51 11.00 5.74
C LEU A 50 -5.71 11.93 6.67
N ALA A 51 -4.40 11.67 6.72
CA ALA A 51 -3.43 12.47 7.44
C ALA A 51 -2.25 12.86 6.55
N TYR A 52 -1.79 14.09 6.72
CA TYR A 52 -0.65 14.68 6.02
C TYR A 52 0.49 14.97 6.98
N VAL A 53 1.71 14.77 6.49
CA VAL A 53 2.92 15.22 7.18
C VAL A 53 3.13 16.72 6.91
N ASP A 54 3.30 17.51 7.97
CA ASP A 54 3.35 18.99 7.97
C ASP A 54 4.33 19.60 6.95
N HIS A 55 5.53 19.02 6.79
CA HIS A 55 6.57 19.61 5.93
C HIS A 55 6.56 19.12 4.47
N CYS A 56 5.96 17.96 4.19
CA CYS A 56 6.05 17.32 2.87
C CYS A 56 4.70 16.91 2.27
N PHE A 57 3.60 17.10 3.00
CA PHE A 57 2.22 16.83 2.56
C PHE A 57 2.00 15.44 1.94
N HIS A 58 2.80 14.46 2.35
CA HIS A 58 2.61 13.08 1.90
C HIS A 58 1.39 12.48 2.63
N PRO A 59 0.45 11.84 1.89
CA PRO A 59 -0.78 11.30 2.46
C PRO A 59 -0.57 9.90 3.05
N TYR A 60 -1.16 9.67 4.22
CA TYR A 60 -1.20 8.39 4.90
C TYR A 60 -2.54 8.21 5.62
N CYS A 61 -2.87 6.99 6.03
CA CYS A 61 -3.88 6.81 7.07
C CYS A 61 -3.34 7.37 8.38
N PHE A 62 -4.14 8.13 9.11
CA PHE A 62 -3.83 8.63 10.45
C PHE A 62 -3.27 7.55 11.39
N PRO A 63 -3.90 6.36 11.55
CA PRO A 63 -3.34 5.30 12.40
C PRO A 63 -1.99 4.75 11.89
N CYS A 64 -1.75 4.78 10.58
CA CYS A 64 -0.50 4.27 10.01
C CYS A 64 0.67 5.20 10.30
N ILE A 65 0.50 6.50 10.07
CA ILE A 65 1.58 7.47 10.27
C ILE A 65 1.85 7.75 11.75
N THR A 66 0.81 7.69 12.61
CA THR A 66 0.99 7.80 14.06
C THR A 66 1.77 6.62 14.62
N ALA A 67 1.47 5.38 14.22
CA ALA A 67 2.26 4.21 14.60
C ALA A 67 3.72 4.31 14.12
N TRP A 68 3.94 4.79 12.89
CA TRP A 68 5.29 5.03 12.36
C TRP A 68 6.09 6.03 13.19
N CYS A 69 5.48 7.16 13.58
CA CYS A 69 6.12 8.19 14.38
C CYS A 69 6.61 7.68 15.75
N SER A 70 6.05 6.58 16.27
CA SER A 70 6.55 5.96 17.50
C SER A 70 7.92 5.28 17.32
N VAL A 71 8.27 4.94 16.08
CA VAL A 71 9.51 4.24 15.69
C VAL A 71 10.54 5.20 15.09
N ASP A 72 10.13 6.05 14.14
CA ASP A 72 11.00 7.02 13.49
C ASP A 72 10.21 8.31 13.18
N THR A 73 10.79 9.45 13.51
CA THR A 73 10.20 10.77 13.26
C THR A 73 10.50 11.27 11.84
N ARG A 74 10.85 10.39 10.89
CA ARG A 74 11.14 10.74 9.49
C ARG A 74 10.08 10.20 8.57
N CYS A 75 9.68 10.98 7.57
CA CYS A 75 8.69 10.58 6.57
C CYS A 75 9.14 9.33 5.81
N PRO A 76 8.30 8.28 5.66
CA PRO A 76 8.63 7.08 4.90
C PRO A 76 8.97 7.32 3.43
N LEU A 77 8.44 8.40 2.83
CA LEU A 77 8.61 8.69 1.40
C LEU A 77 9.83 9.57 1.11
N CYS A 78 9.99 10.69 1.81
CA CYS A 78 11.07 11.65 1.56
C CYS A 78 12.17 11.70 2.63
N GLN A 79 12.00 10.97 3.74
CA GLN A 79 12.92 10.95 4.88
C GLN A 79 13.09 12.29 5.63
N GLY A 80 12.28 13.30 5.33
CA GLY A 80 12.27 14.56 6.06
C GLY A 80 11.65 14.43 7.45
N ARG A 81 12.02 15.31 8.38
CA ARG A 81 11.57 15.26 9.80
C ARG A 81 10.09 15.61 9.92
N ILE A 82 9.32 14.76 10.60
CA ILE A 82 7.93 14.96 10.94
C ILE A 82 7.86 15.81 12.21
N THR A 83 7.39 17.05 12.08
CA THR A 83 7.18 18.00 13.19
C THR A 83 5.74 17.98 13.69
N ALA A 84 4.79 17.76 12.77
CA ALA A 84 3.38 17.63 13.06
C ALA A 84 2.69 16.76 12.01
N LEU A 85 1.51 16.28 12.37
CA LEU A 85 0.56 15.63 11.48
C LEU A 85 -0.71 16.47 11.42
N ILE A 86 -1.24 16.66 10.21
CA ILE A 86 -2.48 17.37 9.94
C ILE A 86 -3.52 16.34 9.50
N TYR A 87 -4.65 16.25 10.18
CA TYR A 87 -5.71 15.27 9.88
C TYR A 87 -7.08 15.87 10.18
N ASP A 88 -8.11 15.35 9.52
CA ASP A 88 -9.49 15.81 9.69
C ASP A 88 -10.26 14.91 10.67
N ILE A 89 -10.95 15.53 11.63
CA ILE A 89 -11.96 14.87 12.47
C ILE A 89 -13.28 15.62 12.24
N GLN A 90 -14.24 14.98 11.58
CA GLN A 90 -15.61 15.51 11.40
C GLN A 90 -15.69 16.90 10.73
N GLY A 91 -14.79 17.19 9.79
CA GLY A 91 -14.74 18.47 9.06
C GLY A 91 -13.94 19.56 9.78
N GLN A 92 -13.22 19.21 10.85
CA GLN A 92 -12.30 20.09 11.56
C GLN A 92 -10.87 19.57 11.44
N PHE A 93 -9.99 20.39 10.86
CA PHE A 93 -8.57 20.04 10.75
C PHE A 93 -7.86 20.19 12.10
N HIS A 94 -7.22 19.11 12.54
CA HIS A 94 -6.40 19.05 13.74
C HIS A 94 -4.93 18.89 13.38
N ARG A 95 -4.06 19.61 14.12
CA ARG A 95 -2.61 19.48 14.03
C ARG A 95 -2.09 18.87 15.33
N VAL A 96 -1.53 17.67 15.25
CA VAL A 96 -0.95 16.96 16.41
C VAL A 96 0.56 16.86 16.26
N LEU A 97 1.26 17.03 17.38
CA LEU A 97 2.69 16.77 17.46
C LEU A 97 2.89 15.25 17.64
N PRO A 98 3.80 14.62 16.87
CA PRO A 98 4.18 13.25 17.12
C PRO A 98 4.65 13.14 18.57
N VAL A 99 4.15 12.15 19.31
CA VAL A 99 4.53 11.94 20.72
C VAL A 99 6.05 11.88 20.81
N GLU A 100 6.64 12.90 21.44
CA GLU A 100 8.04 12.87 21.80
C GLU A 100 8.21 11.76 22.84
N GLN A 101 9.06 10.79 22.54
CA GLN A 101 9.51 9.84 23.55
C GLN A 101 10.10 10.66 24.71
N PRO A 102 9.73 10.41 25.98
CA PRO A 102 10.26 11.17 27.10
C PRO A 102 11.78 11.08 27.06
N ALA A 103 12.43 12.24 26.94
CA ALA A 103 13.86 12.34 26.91
C ALA A 103 14.41 11.94 28.29
N LEU A 104 14.78 10.67 28.45
CA LEU A 104 15.66 10.27 29.53
C LEU A 104 17.00 10.97 29.30
N GLY A 105 17.23 12.03 30.07
CA GLY A 105 18.46 12.80 30.06
C GLY A 105 19.65 11.88 30.28
N GLY A 106 20.65 11.99 29.40
CA GLY A 106 21.79 11.07 29.47
C GLY A 106 22.81 11.28 28.37
N GLN A 107 23.41 12.48 28.39
CA GLN A 107 24.68 12.81 27.74
C GLN A 107 24.67 12.91 26.22
N SER A 108 25.18 14.07 25.79
CA SER A 108 25.73 14.33 24.48
C SER A 108 26.77 13.24 24.17
N THR A 109 26.32 12.09 23.67
CA THR A 109 27.22 11.21 22.94
C THR A 109 27.49 11.94 21.65
N SER A 110 28.65 12.59 21.61
CA SER A 110 29.38 12.83 20.38
C SER A 110 29.17 11.60 19.52
N ARG A 111 28.22 11.68 18.58
CA ARG A 111 27.93 10.63 17.62
C ARG A 111 29.28 10.36 16.99
N THR A 112 29.85 9.21 17.31
CA THR A 112 31.04 8.68 16.67
C THR A 112 30.82 8.95 15.19
N PRO A 113 31.66 9.78 14.54
CA PRO A 113 31.49 10.02 13.13
C PRO A 113 31.47 8.65 12.50
N TYR A 114 30.37 8.31 11.82
CA TYR A 114 30.45 7.27 10.80
C TYR A 114 31.76 7.53 10.07
N PRO A 115 32.67 6.54 9.95
CA PRO A 115 33.90 6.77 9.21
C PRO A 115 33.47 7.41 7.90
N PRO A 116 34.06 8.55 7.50
CA PRO A 116 33.70 9.18 6.25
C PRO A 116 33.72 8.04 5.24
N ARG A 117 32.62 7.84 4.51
CA ARG A 117 32.58 6.85 3.44
C ARG A 117 33.81 7.18 2.63
N LEU A 118 34.89 6.39 2.78
CA LEU A 118 36.04 6.48 1.91
C LEU A 118 35.39 6.39 0.55
N SER A 119 35.49 7.47 -0.22
CA SER A 119 34.89 7.59 -1.53
C SER A 119 35.21 6.30 -2.24
N ARG A 120 34.22 5.40 -2.27
CA ARG A 120 34.40 4.10 -2.92
C ARG A 120 34.82 4.52 -4.31
N PRO A 121 36.01 4.13 -4.80
CA PRO A 121 36.42 4.49 -6.14
C PRO A 121 35.22 4.18 -7.01
N ARG A 122 34.74 5.20 -7.71
CA ARG A 122 33.67 5.03 -8.68
C ARG A 122 34.23 4.02 -9.65
N VAL A 123 33.93 2.73 -9.43
CA VAL A 123 34.22 1.68 -10.40
C VAL A 123 33.57 2.22 -11.64
N GLY A 124 34.42 2.56 -12.62
CA GLY A 124 33.98 3.17 -13.86
C GLY A 124 32.81 2.35 -14.35
N GLN A 125 31.69 3.02 -14.60
CA GLN A 125 30.56 2.39 -15.27
C GLN A 125 31.06 2.03 -16.66
N THR A 126 31.65 0.84 -16.79
CA THR A 126 31.71 0.16 -18.08
C THR A 126 30.26 -0.02 -18.49
N PRO A 127 29.80 0.57 -19.61
CA PRO A 127 28.49 0.26 -20.13
C PRO A 127 28.52 -1.21 -20.54
N GLY A 128 27.77 -2.08 -19.84
CA GLY A 128 27.56 -3.46 -20.30
C GLY A 128 27.61 -4.59 -19.27
N ARG A 129 27.80 -4.34 -17.97
CA ARG A 129 27.68 -5.44 -16.98
C ARG A 129 26.93 -5.01 -15.74
N GLN A 130 25.59 -5.07 -15.83
CA GLN A 130 24.79 -5.17 -14.60
C GLN A 130 25.28 -6.40 -13.84
N PRO A 131 25.69 -6.29 -12.57
CA PRO A 131 25.86 -7.49 -11.75
C PRO A 131 24.52 -8.20 -11.79
N ASN A 132 24.54 -9.48 -12.17
CA ASN A 132 23.36 -10.33 -12.30
C ASN A 132 22.60 -10.33 -10.97
N ARG A 133 21.69 -9.36 -10.78
CA ARG A 133 20.84 -9.28 -9.61
C ARG A 133 19.90 -10.45 -9.79
N PRO A 134 19.99 -11.51 -8.95
CA PRO A 134 19.17 -12.69 -9.14
C PRO A 134 17.71 -12.22 -9.19
N GLN A 135 17.05 -12.51 -10.31
CA GLN A 135 15.63 -12.20 -10.47
C GLN A 135 14.89 -12.92 -9.34
N TYR A 136 14.36 -12.15 -8.40
CA TYR A 136 13.58 -12.69 -7.31
C TYR A 136 12.21 -13.10 -7.87
N THR A 137 12.08 -14.36 -8.27
CA THR A 137 10.82 -14.93 -8.74
C THR A 137 9.95 -15.36 -7.57
N ALA A 138 8.64 -15.50 -7.81
CA ALA A 138 7.72 -16.05 -6.82
C ALA A 138 8.18 -17.42 -6.28
N GLU A 139 8.70 -18.27 -7.18
CA GLU A 139 9.27 -19.58 -6.83
C GLU A 139 10.52 -19.46 -5.93
N SER A 140 11.42 -18.52 -6.22
CA SER A 140 12.60 -18.28 -5.38
C SER A 140 12.21 -17.86 -3.95
N GLY A 141 11.14 -17.07 -3.83
CA GLY A 141 10.59 -16.65 -2.55
C GLY A 141 9.96 -17.81 -1.76
N LEU A 142 9.22 -18.69 -2.42
CA LEU A 142 8.68 -19.91 -1.81
C LEU A 142 9.78 -20.85 -1.34
N ARG A 143 10.83 -21.04 -2.15
CA ARG A 143 11.99 -21.88 -1.81
C ARG A 143 12.73 -21.35 -0.57
N LYS A 144 12.92 -20.03 -0.49
CA LYS A 144 13.53 -19.38 0.68
C LYS A 144 12.71 -19.61 1.95
N ARG A 145 11.38 -19.49 1.88
CA ARG A 145 10.49 -19.72 3.03
C ARG A 145 10.49 -21.18 3.49
N ARG A 146 10.44 -22.13 2.55
CA ARG A 146 10.58 -23.57 2.87
C ARG A 146 11.87 -23.84 3.65
N ALA A 147 12.98 -23.22 3.24
CA ALA A 147 14.24 -23.35 3.95
C ALA A 147 14.16 -22.77 5.37
N ILE A 148 13.62 -21.54 5.54
CA ILE A 148 13.46 -20.91 6.87
C ILE A 148 12.69 -21.83 7.83
N TYR A 149 11.52 -22.32 7.42
CA TYR A 149 10.72 -23.22 8.25
C TYR A 149 11.35 -24.60 8.42
N GLY A 150 12.01 -25.13 7.39
CA GLY A 150 12.73 -26.41 7.45
C GLY A 150 13.91 -26.40 8.42
N PHE A 151 14.54 -25.23 8.64
CA PHE A 151 15.56 -25.04 9.67
C PHE A 151 14.97 -24.66 11.04
N GLY A 152 13.64 -24.64 11.21
CA GLY A 152 12.98 -24.25 12.46
C GLY A 152 13.21 -22.79 12.84
N LEU A 153 13.61 -21.93 11.89
CA LEU A 153 13.90 -20.54 12.15
C LEU A 153 12.60 -19.77 12.33
N VAL A 154 12.46 -19.10 13.47
CA VAL A 154 11.34 -18.23 13.80
C VAL A 154 11.79 -16.77 13.78
N PRO A 155 10.89 -15.80 13.54
CA PRO A 155 11.22 -14.39 13.62
C PRO A 155 11.80 -14.06 14.99
N CYS A 156 13.06 -13.61 15.02
CA CYS A 156 13.66 -13.03 16.21
C CYS A 156 13.25 -11.57 16.30
N ARG A 157 12.81 -11.10 17.47
CA ARG A 157 12.58 -9.68 17.66
C ARG A 157 13.91 -8.96 17.63
N ILE A 158 14.02 -7.96 16.76
CA ILE A 158 15.12 -7.02 16.80
C ILE A 158 14.91 -6.20 18.07
N ALA A 159 15.67 -6.51 19.12
CA ALA A 159 15.71 -5.68 20.31
C ALA A 159 16.24 -4.31 19.89
N ASN A 160 15.40 -3.28 19.97
CA ASN A 160 15.90 -1.92 19.97
C ASN A 160 16.71 -1.78 21.27
N GLN A 161 18.01 -1.56 21.13
CA GLN A 161 18.96 -1.43 22.23
C GLN A 161 18.50 -0.27 23.12
N GLY A 162 17.85 -0.56 24.26
CA GLY A 162 17.43 0.48 25.21
C GLY A 162 16.30 0.16 26.18
N THR A 163 15.47 -0.86 25.93
CA THR A 163 14.41 -1.25 26.88
C THR A 163 14.51 -2.74 27.18
N GLU A 164 15.05 -3.08 28.35
CA GLU A 164 15.14 -4.48 28.85
C GLU A 164 13.76 -5.07 29.23
N GLU A 165 12.69 -4.29 29.12
CA GLU A 165 11.36 -4.86 29.11
C GLU A 165 11.14 -5.51 27.75
N LEU A 166 11.46 -6.81 27.69
CA LEU A 166 10.87 -7.76 26.76
C LEU A 166 9.34 -7.60 26.84
N HIS A 167 8.79 -6.62 26.12
CA HIS A 167 7.36 -6.55 25.87
C HIS A 167 6.98 -7.94 25.41
N SER A 168 5.99 -8.54 26.06
CA SER A 168 5.60 -9.92 25.81
C SER A 168 5.44 -10.20 24.32
N ARG A 169 5.70 -11.45 23.91
CA ARG A 169 5.35 -11.97 22.58
C ARG A 169 4.01 -11.36 22.17
N SER A 170 3.94 -10.72 21.01
CA SER A 170 2.72 -10.03 20.56
C SER A 170 1.64 -11.09 20.58
N THR A 171 0.69 -10.89 21.48
CA THR A 171 -0.33 -11.90 21.73
C THR A 171 -1.22 -11.97 20.50
N LEU A 172 -1.98 -13.04 20.35
CA LEU A 172 -2.99 -13.12 19.29
C LEU A 172 -4.00 -11.97 19.38
N VAL A 173 -4.22 -11.43 20.60
CA VAL A 173 -5.06 -10.26 20.88
C VAL A 173 -4.45 -8.97 20.32
N ASP A 174 -3.13 -8.78 20.47
CA ASP A 174 -2.46 -7.59 19.91
C ASP A 174 -2.53 -7.58 18.38
N ILE A 175 -2.39 -8.76 17.77
CA ILE A 175 -2.44 -8.94 16.32
C ILE A 175 -3.87 -8.77 15.80
N SER A 176 -4.88 -9.33 16.48
CA SER A 176 -6.29 -9.22 16.06
C SER A 176 -6.81 -7.78 16.08
N ARG A 177 -6.33 -6.96 17.04
CA ARG A 177 -6.75 -5.55 17.17
C ARG A 177 -6.10 -4.64 16.15
N THR A 178 -4.89 -4.95 15.69
CA THR A 178 -4.07 -4.06 14.87
C THR A 178 -4.03 -4.43 13.39
N VAL A 179 -4.43 -5.65 13.02
CA VAL A 179 -4.25 -6.16 11.66
C VAL A 179 -5.58 -6.41 10.95
N ASN A 180 -5.74 -5.78 9.79
CA ASN A 180 -6.86 -6.06 8.89
C ASN A 180 -6.76 -7.51 8.36
N PRO A 181 -7.78 -8.37 8.59
CA PRO A 181 -7.74 -9.78 8.21
C PRO A 181 -7.61 -9.99 6.70
N ALA A 182 -8.20 -9.12 5.87
CA ALA A 182 -8.08 -9.22 4.42
C ALA A 182 -6.63 -9.03 3.94
N ARG A 183 -5.86 -8.19 4.65
CA ARG A 183 -4.46 -7.89 4.29
C ARG A 183 -3.51 -9.01 4.66
N ILE A 184 -3.76 -9.72 5.76
CA ILE A 184 -2.87 -10.79 6.24
C ILE A 184 -3.22 -12.17 5.65
N LYS A 185 -4.46 -12.38 5.20
CA LYS A 185 -4.92 -13.66 4.61
C LYS A 185 -3.98 -14.18 3.51
N PRO A 186 -3.55 -13.39 2.50
CA PRO A 186 -2.63 -13.89 1.47
C PRO A 186 -1.26 -14.35 2.03
N TRP A 187 -0.78 -13.70 3.09
CA TRP A 187 0.49 -14.05 3.74
C TRP A 187 0.37 -15.35 4.51
N ILE A 188 -0.71 -15.50 5.29
CA ILE A 188 -1.04 -16.73 6.03
C ILE A 188 -1.24 -17.89 5.04
N THR A 189 -2.06 -17.73 4.01
CA THR A 189 -2.29 -18.75 2.98
C THR A 189 -0.98 -19.23 2.39
N ARG A 190 -0.09 -18.31 2.00
CA ARG A 190 1.20 -18.70 1.45
C ARG A 190 2.07 -19.43 2.48
N ASP A 191 2.18 -18.92 3.70
CA ASP A 191 3.08 -19.51 4.70
C ASP A 191 2.53 -20.87 5.20
N VAL A 192 1.22 -21.04 5.34
CA VAL A 192 0.56 -22.34 5.61
C VAL A 192 0.83 -23.34 4.48
N ASN A 193 0.68 -22.93 3.22
CA ASN A 193 1.00 -23.79 2.07
C ASN A 193 2.48 -24.19 2.03
N VAL A 194 3.38 -23.33 2.52
CA VAL A 194 4.81 -23.63 2.60
C VAL A 194 5.10 -24.62 3.74
N ILE A 195 4.45 -24.46 4.89
CA ILE A 195 4.66 -25.27 6.10
C ILE A 195 4.04 -26.66 5.96
N LEU A 196 2.79 -26.74 5.51
CA LEU A 196 2.01 -27.99 5.41
C LEU A 196 2.17 -28.70 4.05
N GLY A 197 2.83 -28.06 3.09
CA GLY A 197 3.12 -28.64 1.77
C GLY A 197 1.95 -28.56 0.78
N THR A 198 1.99 -29.38 -0.26
CA THR A 198 0.98 -29.38 -1.34
C THR A 198 -0.27 -30.16 -0.91
N GLY A 199 -1.29 -29.44 -0.46
CA GLY A 199 -2.60 -29.98 -0.09
C GLY A 199 -3.62 -28.84 0.00
N ASP A 200 -4.91 -29.19 0.06
CA ASP A 200 -5.94 -28.19 0.34
C ASP A 200 -5.92 -27.85 1.83
N HIS A 201 -5.42 -26.66 2.15
CA HIS A 201 -5.33 -26.15 3.52
C HIS A 201 -6.41 -25.12 3.83
N THR A 202 -7.48 -25.05 3.04
CA THR A 202 -8.54 -24.05 3.17
C THR A 202 -9.15 -24.04 4.58
N LEU A 203 -9.42 -25.22 5.16
CA LEU A 203 -9.99 -25.31 6.52
C LEU A 203 -9.04 -24.75 7.60
N VAL A 204 -7.73 -25.00 7.47
CA VAL A 204 -6.72 -24.48 8.40
C VAL A 204 -6.64 -22.96 8.28
N ILE A 205 -6.64 -22.44 7.05
CA ILE A 205 -6.61 -21.01 6.79
C ILE A 205 -7.86 -20.33 7.37
N GLU A 206 -9.05 -20.84 7.07
CA GLU A 206 -10.31 -20.28 7.58
C GLU A 206 -10.39 -20.35 9.11
N TYR A 207 -9.88 -21.43 9.73
CA TYR A 207 -9.79 -21.54 11.19
C TYR A 207 -8.86 -20.47 11.79
N ILE A 208 -7.67 -20.27 11.23
CA ILE A 208 -6.74 -19.22 11.68
C ILE A 208 -7.39 -17.83 11.52
N MET A 209 -8.05 -17.58 10.39
CA MET A 209 -8.74 -16.31 10.15
C MET A 209 -9.88 -16.08 11.16
N ALA A 210 -10.65 -17.12 11.48
CA ALA A 210 -11.71 -17.06 12.48
C ALA A 210 -11.16 -16.77 13.89
N LEU A 211 -10.02 -17.37 14.26
CA LEU A 211 -9.34 -17.05 15.52
C LEU A 211 -8.95 -15.57 15.58
N LEU A 212 -8.36 -15.02 14.51
CA LEU A 212 -7.99 -13.61 14.47
C LEU A 212 -9.21 -12.67 14.57
N GLN A 213 -10.35 -13.05 13.99
CA GLN A 213 -11.59 -12.27 14.06
C GLN A 213 -12.31 -12.37 15.41
N ASN A 214 -12.22 -13.51 16.10
CA ASN A 214 -12.87 -13.68 17.40
C ASN A 214 -12.14 -12.89 18.51
N HIS A 215 -10.83 -12.76 18.43
CA HIS A 215 -10.03 -11.98 19.39
C HIS A 215 -10.10 -10.46 19.15
N SER A 216 -10.74 -9.99 18.07
CA SER A 216 -11.04 -8.55 17.92
C SER A 216 -12.39 -8.15 18.54
N ARG A 217 -13.24 -9.12 18.89
CA ARG A 217 -14.56 -8.90 19.51
C ARG A 217 -14.61 -9.16 21.03
N GLY A 218 -13.56 -9.75 21.60
CA GLY A 218 -13.45 -10.02 23.04
C GLY A 218 -12.66 -8.93 23.78
N ASP A 219 -13.38 -8.20 24.63
CA ASP A 219 -12.98 -7.34 25.77
C ASP A 219 -11.84 -6.33 25.58
#